data_AF-A0A1Z4LR54-F1
#
_entry.id   AF-A0A1Z4LR54-F1
#
_cell.length_a   1.000
_cell.length_b   1.000
_cell.length_c   1.000
_cell.angle_alpha   90.00
_cell.angle_beta   90.00
_cell.angle_gamma   90.00
#
_symmetry.space_group_name_H-M   'P 1'
#
loop_
_entity.id
_entity.type
_entity.pdbx_description
1 polymer ?
#
loop_
_entity_poly.entity_id
_entity_poly.type
_entity_poly.pdbx_seq_one_letter_code
_entity_poly.pdbx_strand_id
1 'polypeptide(L)'
;MALLVLGDLQAGLSQYQHALISYIQAINSYDKLLNRAPDNIKAYGNKGLALKGLGKLQASLSQHQDALIFYTQAIASYDQALSRAPGYIDAHNNKGIALRGLGDLQADLSQYQDALISYTQAIASCDEVLNRAPDDIKAHNNKGKILKRIGNLQTKLSQTEQAIKSYQAALAEFNRSLEIAPDNERIRNLRDKLQELLDDYK
;
A
#
# COMPACT_ATOMS: atom_id res chain seq x y z
N MET A 1 -1.90 7.75 18.80
CA MET A 1 -0.65 8.04 18.07
C MET A 1 0.56 7.34 18.69
N ALA A 2 0.87 7.51 19.98
CA ALA A 2 2.09 6.96 20.61
C ALA A 2 2.27 5.44 20.44
N LEU A 3 1.22 4.64 20.66
CA LEU A 3 1.28 3.17 20.53
C LEU A 3 1.53 2.68 19.09
N LEU A 4 1.03 3.42 18.08
CA LEU A 4 1.29 3.12 16.67
C LEU A 4 2.78 3.29 16.37
N VAL A 5 3.33 4.45 16.71
CA VAL A 5 4.75 4.77 16.49
C VAL A 5 5.67 3.81 17.25
N LEU A 6 5.28 3.42 18.47
CA LEU A 6 6.00 2.42 19.24
C LEU A 6 6.00 1.05 18.54
N GLY A 7 4.85 0.62 18.02
CA GLY A 7 4.73 -0.61 17.24
C GLY A 7 5.59 -0.61 15.98
N ASP A 8 5.61 0.50 15.24
CA ASP A 8 6.45 0.68 14.05
C ASP A 8 7.95 0.57 14.41
N LEU A 9 8.37 1.23 15.50
CA LEU A 9 9.76 1.20 15.99
C LEU A 9 10.17 -0.21 16.42
N GLN A 10 9.33 -0.88 17.22
CA GLN A 10 9.59 -2.24 17.69
C GLN A 10 9.66 -3.23 16.54
N ALA A 11 8.80 -3.10 15.54
CA ALA A 11 8.86 -3.92 14.33
C ALA A 11 10.17 -3.70 13.56
N GLY A 12 10.63 -2.45 13.47
CA GLY A 12 11.93 -2.11 12.86
C GLY A 12 13.14 -2.65 13.63
N LEU A 13 13.02 -2.81 14.96
CA LEU A 13 14.04 -3.41 15.84
C LEU A 13 13.91 -4.93 15.98
N SER A 14 13.08 -5.58 15.16
CA SER A 14 12.80 -7.02 15.22
C SER A 14 12.20 -7.49 16.56
N GLN A 15 11.64 -6.58 17.36
CA GLN A 15 10.95 -6.87 18.62
C GLN A 15 9.49 -7.25 18.35
N TYR A 16 9.28 -8.31 17.56
CA TYR A 16 7.99 -8.63 16.96
C TYR A 16 6.87 -8.85 17.97
N GLN A 17 7.14 -9.50 19.11
CA GLN A 17 6.15 -9.68 20.17
C GLN A 17 5.70 -8.35 20.78
N HIS A 18 6.64 -7.42 21.03
CA HIS A 18 6.29 -6.11 21.55
C HIS A 18 5.53 -5.29 20.50
N ALA A 19 5.97 -5.34 19.24
CA ALA A 19 5.28 -4.67 18.14
C ALA A 19 3.83 -5.15 18.00
N LEU A 20 3.60 -6.47 18.09
CA LEU A 20 2.28 -7.08 18.07
C LEU A 20 1.37 -6.49 19.16
N ILE A 21 1.86 -6.45 20.40
CA ILE A 21 1.14 -5.90 21.55
C ILE A 21 0.81 -4.42 21.31
N SER A 22 1.79 -3.63 20.86
CA SER A 22 1.62 -2.19 20.61
C SER A 22 0.56 -1.91 19.53
N TYR A 23 0.56 -2.66 18.42
CA TYR A 23 -0.47 -2.52 17.40
C TYR A 23 -1.86 -2.89 17.92
N ILE A 24 -2.00 -4.01 18.65
CA ILE A 24 -3.28 -4.44 19.22
C ILE A 24 -3.82 -3.39 20.20
N GLN A 25 -2.97 -2.86 21.08
CA GLN A 25 -3.36 -1.80 22.01
C GLN A 25 -3.76 -0.51 21.29
N ALA A 26 -3.07 -0.15 20.20
CA ALA A 26 -3.44 0.99 19.38
C ALA A 26 -4.83 0.80 18.75
N ILE A 27 -5.10 -0.37 18.16
CA ILE A 27 -6.40 -0.73 17.57
C ILE A 27 -7.51 -0.65 18.61
N ASN A 28 -7.33 -1.29 19.78
CA ASN A 28 -8.29 -1.25 20.88
C ASN A 28 -8.59 0.19 21.36
N SER A 29 -7.58 1.05 21.35
CA SER A 29 -7.75 2.46 21.73
C SER A 29 -8.57 3.22 20.69
N TYR A 30 -8.34 2.97 19.40
CA TYR A 30 -9.14 3.57 18.33
C TYR A 30 -10.57 3.01 18.31
N ASP A 31 -10.79 1.74 18.63
CA ASP A 31 -12.13 1.17 18.75
C ASP A 31 -12.93 1.82 19.89
N LYS A 32 -12.30 2.00 21.05
CA LYS A 32 -12.92 2.75 22.16
C LYS A 32 -13.27 4.18 21.78
N LEU A 33 -12.42 4.84 20.99
CA LEU A 33 -12.69 6.18 20.49
C LEU A 33 -13.86 6.19 19.50
N LEU A 34 -13.88 5.27 18.53
CA LEU A 34 -14.93 5.16 17.52
C LEU A 34 -16.29 4.78 18.13
N ASN A 35 -16.31 4.02 19.22
CA ASN A 35 -17.55 3.75 19.97
C ASN A 35 -18.16 5.03 20.58
N ARG A 36 -17.35 6.02 20.92
CA ARG A 36 -17.80 7.31 21.49
C ARG A 36 -17.99 8.39 20.43
N ALA A 37 -17.25 8.30 19.33
CA ALA A 37 -17.23 9.25 18.24
C ALA A 37 -17.19 8.48 16.90
N PRO A 38 -18.33 7.93 16.46
CA PRO A 38 -18.40 7.06 15.28
C PRO A 38 -18.10 7.79 13.97
N ASP A 39 -18.07 9.12 13.96
CA ASP A 39 -17.75 9.91 12.77
C ASP A 39 -16.32 10.46 12.75
N ASN A 40 -15.47 9.97 13.65
CA ASN A 40 -14.08 10.41 13.71
C ASN A 40 -13.23 9.83 12.56
N ILE A 41 -13.16 10.59 11.46
CA ILE A 41 -12.38 10.29 10.25
C ILE A 41 -10.91 9.97 10.58
N LYS A 42 -10.28 10.75 11.48
CA LYS A 42 -8.88 10.54 11.86
C LYS A 42 -8.68 9.24 12.64
N ALA A 43 -9.63 8.86 13.48
CA ALA A 43 -9.59 7.60 14.22
C ALA A 43 -9.64 6.39 13.27
N TYR A 44 -10.53 6.43 12.26
CA TYR A 44 -10.57 5.41 11.22
C TYR A 44 -9.27 5.34 10.41
N GLY A 45 -8.71 6.48 9.99
CA GLY A 45 -7.42 6.51 9.30
C GLY A 45 -6.28 5.92 10.13
N ASN A 46 -6.20 6.29 11.41
CA ASN A 46 -5.15 5.80 12.31
C ASN A 46 -5.34 4.32 12.71
N LYS A 47 -6.59 3.85 12.84
CA LYS A 47 -6.88 2.43 13.03
C LYS A 47 -6.43 1.64 11.80
N GLY A 48 -6.73 2.13 10.60
CA GLY A 48 -6.26 1.53 9.34
C GLY A 48 -4.73 1.45 9.27
N LEU A 49 -4.02 2.47 9.76
CA LEU A 49 -2.55 2.46 9.82
C LEU A 49 -2.02 1.35 10.74
N ALA A 50 -2.58 1.22 11.94
CA ALA A 50 -2.21 0.17 12.89
C ALA A 50 -2.52 -1.24 12.36
N LEU A 51 -3.69 -1.44 11.76
CA LEU A 51 -4.08 -2.70 11.14
C LEU A 51 -3.17 -3.08 9.96
N LYS A 52 -2.80 -2.12 9.11
CA LYS A 52 -1.84 -2.34 8.03
C LYS A 52 -0.46 -2.74 8.56
N GLY A 53 0.02 -2.06 9.62
CA GLY A 53 1.27 -2.39 10.29
C GLY A 53 1.26 -3.83 10.85
N LEU A 54 0.15 -4.20 11.48
CA LEU A 54 -0.09 -5.54 12.00
C LEU A 54 -0.17 -6.60 10.89
N GLY A 55 -0.85 -6.32 9.78
CA GLY A 55 -0.89 -7.21 8.61
C GLY A 55 0.47 -7.44 7.98
N LYS A 56 1.29 -6.38 7.86
CA LYS A 56 2.68 -6.49 7.41
C LYS A 56 3.53 -7.34 8.36
N LEU A 57 3.40 -7.12 9.67
CA LEU A 57 4.11 -7.89 10.68
C LEU A 57 3.74 -9.37 10.61
N GLN A 58 2.45 -9.70 10.56
CA GLN A 58 1.99 -11.08 10.45
C GLN A 58 2.46 -11.76 9.16
N ALA A 59 2.46 -11.04 8.02
CA ALA A 59 3.02 -11.56 6.78
C ALA A 59 4.51 -11.91 6.91
N SER A 60 5.30 -11.07 7.60
CA SER A 60 6.72 -11.34 7.85
C SER A 60 6.99 -12.50 8.80
N LEU A 61 6.00 -12.87 9.63
CA LEU A 61 6.03 -14.02 10.52
C LEU A 61 5.41 -15.28 9.89
N SER A 62 5.12 -15.24 8.58
CA SER A 62 4.43 -16.31 7.84
C SER A 62 3.04 -16.65 8.37
N GLN A 63 2.42 -15.76 9.13
CA GLN A 63 1.03 -15.87 9.60
C GLN A 63 0.09 -15.28 8.54
N HIS A 64 0.06 -15.94 7.38
CA HIS A 64 -0.59 -15.40 6.19
C HIS A 64 -2.10 -15.18 6.37
N GLN A 65 -2.79 -16.07 7.10
CA GLN A 65 -4.22 -15.92 7.35
C GLN A 65 -4.54 -14.67 8.18
N ASP A 66 -3.77 -14.44 9.25
CA ASP A 66 -3.89 -13.24 10.07
C ASP A 66 -3.56 -11.99 9.27
N ALA A 67 -2.51 -12.05 8.45
CA ALA A 67 -2.13 -10.94 7.58
C ALA A 67 -3.25 -10.55 6.60
N LEU A 68 -3.91 -11.52 5.95
CA LEU A 68 -5.07 -11.28 5.09
C LEU A 68 -6.21 -10.58 5.85
N ILE A 69 -6.52 -11.04 7.07
CA ILE A 69 -7.54 -10.44 7.92
C ILE A 69 -7.18 -8.99 8.23
N PHE A 70 -5.96 -8.72 8.68
CA PHE A 70 -5.56 -7.38 9.10
C PHE A 70 -5.44 -6.40 7.93
N TYR A 71 -4.99 -6.83 6.75
CA TYR A 71 -5.04 -5.99 5.56
C TYR A 71 -6.48 -5.65 5.17
N THR A 72 -7.38 -6.63 5.17
CA THR A 72 -8.81 -6.43 4.86
C THR A 72 -9.46 -5.46 5.84
N GLN A 73 -9.20 -5.61 7.15
CA GLN A 73 -9.69 -4.69 8.16
C GLN A 73 -9.09 -3.29 8.02
N ALA A 74 -7.81 -3.18 7.63
CA ALA A 74 -7.18 -1.88 7.37
C ALA A 74 -7.91 -1.15 6.23
N ILE A 75 -8.17 -1.85 5.12
CA ILE A 75 -8.90 -1.33 3.97
C ILE A 75 -10.30 -0.86 4.38
N ALA A 76 -11.05 -1.69 5.10
CA ALA A 76 -12.38 -1.33 5.61
C ALA A 76 -12.33 -0.10 6.53
N SER A 77 -11.29 0.05 7.34
CA SER A 77 -11.10 1.24 8.19
C SER A 77 -10.85 2.49 7.34
N TYR A 78 -10.06 2.40 6.28
CA TYR A 78 -9.90 3.54 5.36
C TYR A 78 -11.19 3.84 4.60
N ASP A 79 -11.96 2.83 4.20
CA ASP A 79 -13.27 3.02 3.56
C ASP A 79 -14.24 3.76 4.48
N GLN A 80 -14.22 3.49 5.79
CA GLN A 80 -15.01 4.25 6.76
C GLN A 80 -14.54 5.71 6.90
N ALA A 81 -13.24 5.98 6.77
CA ALA A 81 -12.73 7.35 6.74
C ALA A 81 -13.17 8.06 5.44
N LEU A 82 -13.08 7.38 4.30
CA LEU A 82 -13.38 7.91 2.98
C LEU A 82 -14.88 8.09 2.73
N SER A 83 -15.74 7.25 3.31
CA SER A 83 -17.19 7.45 3.22
C SER A 83 -17.64 8.74 3.89
N ARG A 84 -16.92 9.19 4.93
CA ARG A 84 -17.18 10.43 5.67
C ARG A 84 -16.43 11.62 5.08
N ALA A 85 -15.25 11.39 4.51
CA ALA A 85 -14.45 12.42 3.84
C ALA A 85 -13.85 11.86 2.55
N PRO A 86 -14.60 11.89 1.42
CA PRO A 86 -14.13 11.33 0.14
C PRO A 86 -12.85 11.98 -0.40
N GLY A 87 -12.60 13.24 -0.02
CA GLY A 87 -11.38 13.98 -0.38
C GLY A 87 -10.19 13.77 0.56
N TYR A 88 -10.25 12.83 1.51
CA TYR A 88 -9.16 12.64 2.47
C TYR A 88 -7.96 11.94 1.83
N ILE A 89 -7.04 12.73 1.27
CA ILE A 89 -5.87 12.28 0.51
C ILE A 89 -5.04 11.23 1.27
N ASP A 90 -4.77 11.45 2.57
CA ASP A 90 -3.98 10.51 3.36
C ASP A 90 -4.66 9.14 3.50
N ALA A 91 -6.00 9.08 3.56
CA ALA A 91 -6.72 7.81 3.63
C ALA A 91 -6.64 7.06 2.30
N HIS A 92 -6.79 7.74 1.15
CA HIS A 92 -6.59 7.12 -0.16
C HIS A 92 -5.16 6.60 -0.35
N ASN A 93 -4.15 7.42 -0.06
CA ASN A 93 -2.75 7.02 -0.13
C ASN A 93 -2.47 5.79 0.74
N ASN A 94 -2.95 5.78 1.99
CA ASN A 94 -2.74 4.66 2.90
C ASN A 94 -3.54 3.41 2.53
N LYS A 95 -4.75 3.57 1.99
CA LYS A 95 -5.56 2.47 1.42
C LYS A 95 -4.83 1.82 0.25
N GLY A 96 -4.29 2.61 -0.68
CA GLY A 96 -3.49 2.10 -1.80
C GLY A 96 -2.27 1.31 -1.35
N ILE A 97 -1.58 1.75 -0.29
CA ILE A 97 -0.45 0.99 0.30
C ILE A 97 -0.93 -0.32 0.94
N ALA A 98 -2.07 -0.32 1.65
CA ALA A 98 -2.63 -1.53 2.26
C ALA A 98 -3.09 -2.54 1.21
N LEU A 99 -3.76 -2.09 0.15
CA LEU A 99 -4.18 -2.91 -0.99
C LEU A 99 -2.98 -3.49 -1.75
N ARG A 100 -1.91 -2.72 -1.94
CA ARG A 100 -0.66 -3.27 -2.50
C ARG A 100 -0.08 -4.36 -1.61
N GLY A 101 -0.07 -4.15 -0.29
CA GLY A 101 0.42 -5.15 0.67
C GLY A 101 -0.43 -6.44 0.66
N LEU A 102 -1.75 -6.30 0.53
CA LEU A 102 -2.67 -7.42 0.32
C LEU A 102 -2.38 -8.16 -0.98
N GLY A 103 -2.21 -7.42 -2.09
CA GLY A 103 -1.89 -8.00 -3.39
C GLY A 103 -0.52 -8.68 -3.42
N ASP A 104 0.48 -8.12 -2.75
CA ASP A 104 1.82 -8.74 -2.59
C ASP A 104 1.67 -10.09 -1.85
N LEU A 105 0.93 -10.11 -0.74
CA LEU A 105 0.67 -11.34 0.04
C LEU A 105 -0.11 -12.39 -0.78
N GLN A 106 -1.16 -11.98 -1.50
CA GLN A 106 -1.92 -12.87 -2.36
C GLN A 106 -1.06 -13.45 -3.49
N ALA A 107 -0.19 -12.64 -4.09
CA ALA A 107 0.74 -13.10 -5.11
C ALA A 107 1.75 -14.11 -4.56
N ASP A 108 2.25 -13.91 -3.34
CA ASP A 108 3.14 -14.86 -2.67
C ASP A 108 2.43 -16.20 -2.38
N LEU A 109 1.12 -16.15 -2.09
CA LEU A 109 0.26 -17.32 -1.92
C LEU A 109 -0.25 -17.93 -3.25
N SER A 110 0.26 -17.46 -4.39
CA SER A 110 -0.19 -17.87 -5.74
C SER A 110 -1.66 -17.57 -6.05
N GLN A 111 -2.31 -16.68 -5.30
CA GLN A 111 -3.67 -16.18 -5.53
C GLN A 111 -3.63 -15.01 -6.53
N TYR A 112 -3.20 -15.30 -7.76
CA TYR A 112 -2.85 -14.26 -8.73
C TYR A 112 -4.04 -13.41 -9.20
N GLN A 113 -5.23 -13.99 -9.30
CA GLN A 113 -6.44 -13.24 -9.68
C GLN A 113 -6.81 -12.23 -8.59
N ASP A 114 -6.81 -12.66 -7.32
CA ASP A 114 -7.09 -11.79 -6.19
C ASP A 114 -6.02 -10.69 -6.05
N ALA A 115 -4.75 -11.02 -6.29
CA ALA A 115 -3.67 -10.05 -6.30
C ALA A 115 -3.89 -8.95 -7.36
N LEU A 116 -4.30 -9.32 -8.58
CA LEU A 116 -4.62 -8.36 -9.64
C LEU A 116 -5.80 -7.45 -9.26
N ILE A 117 -6.84 -8.00 -8.62
CA ILE A 117 -7.97 -7.20 -8.11
C ILE A 117 -7.48 -6.19 -7.07
N SER A 118 -6.71 -6.65 -6.08
CA SER A 118 -6.13 -5.79 -5.04
C SER A 118 -5.25 -4.69 -5.62
N TYR A 119 -4.39 -5.01 -6.59
CA TYR A 119 -3.55 -4.02 -7.27
C TYR A 119 -4.36 -3.01 -8.08
N THR A 120 -5.42 -3.45 -8.76
CA THR A 120 -6.31 -2.56 -9.52
C THR A 120 -7.02 -1.56 -8.59
N GLN A 121 -7.52 -2.04 -7.45
CA GLN A 121 -8.10 -1.18 -6.41
C GLN A 121 -7.05 -0.23 -5.81
N ALA A 122 -5.80 -0.66 -5.68
CA ALA A 122 -4.71 0.17 -5.19
C ALA A 122 -4.39 1.31 -6.18
N ILE A 123 -4.42 1.04 -7.49
CA ILE A 123 -4.28 2.06 -8.54
C ILE A 123 -5.43 3.06 -8.46
N ALA A 124 -6.67 2.59 -8.35
CA ALA A 124 -7.83 3.49 -8.22
C ALA A 124 -7.69 4.43 -7.01
N SER A 125 -7.14 3.94 -5.88
CA SER A 125 -6.87 4.78 -4.71
C SER A 125 -5.78 5.83 -4.99
N CYS A 126 -4.76 5.50 -5.80
CA CYS A 126 -3.75 6.48 -6.22
C CYS A 126 -4.34 7.51 -7.19
N ASP A 127 -5.20 7.08 -8.11
CA ASP A 127 -5.86 7.96 -9.08
C ASP A 127 -6.79 8.96 -8.37
N GLU A 128 -7.51 8.55 -7.32
CA GLU A 128 -8.27 9.49 -6.49
C GLU A 128 -7.39 10.56 -5.85
N VAL A 129 -6.15 10.24 -5.46
CA VAL A 129 -5.19 11.24 -4.97
C VAL A 129 -4.75 12.15 -6.11
N LEU A 130 -4.32 11.59 -7.23
CA LEU A 130 -3.79 12.35 -8.37
C LEU A 130 -4.84 13.26 -9.03
N ASN A 131 -6.12 12.86 -9.02
CA ASN A 131 -7.21 13.71 -9.48
C ASN A 131 -7.37 14.99 -8.64
N ARG A 132 -6.96 14.97 -7.36
CA ARG A 132 -7.06 16.11 -6.43
C ARG A 132 -5.75 16.85 -6.25
N ALA A 133 -4.65 16.11 -6.29
CA ALA A 133 -3.28 16.60 -6.17
C ALA A 133 -2.42 15.97 -7.27
N PRO A 134 -2.46 16.53 -8.50
CA PRO A 134 -1.75 15.97 -9.66
C PRO A 134 -0.24 15.88 -9.50
N ASP A 135 0.34 16.66 -8.59
CA ASP A 135 1.78 16.64 -8.31
C ASP A 135 2.13 15.88 -7.02
N ASP A 136 1.23 15.02 -6.51
CA ASP A 136 1.53 14.17 -5.36
C ASP A 136 2.56 13.10 -5.73
N ILE A 137 3.82 13.38 -5.36
CA ILE A 137 4.97 12.49 -5.54
C ILE A 137 4.72 11.11 -4.92
N LYS A 138 4.04 11.00 -3.78
CA LYS A 138 3.82 9.72 -3.10
C LYS A 138 2.84 8.86 -3.88
N ALA A 139 1.78 9.45 -4.44
CA ALA A 139 0.78 8.77 -5.23
C ALA A 139 1.38 8.23 -6.54
N HIS A 140 2.11 9.06 -7.30
CA HIS A 140 2.86 8.61 -8.49
C HIS A 140 3.80 7.45 -8.18
N ASN A 141 4.61 7.57 -7.12
CA ASN A 141 5.52 6.51 -6.71
C ASN A 141 4.83 5.22 -6.29
N ASN A 142 3.71 5.32 -5.57
CA ASN A 142 2.94 4.15 -5.16
C ASN A 142 2.32 3.47 -6.38
N LYS A 143 1.72 4.24 -7.30
CA LYS A 143 1.13 3.75 -8.54
C LYS A 143 2.16 3.05 -9.43
N GLY A 144 3.34 3.67 -9.64
CA GLY A 144 4.44 3.04 -10.38
C GLY A 144 4.91 1.72 -9.76
N LYS A 145 5.01 1.64 -8.43
CA LYS A 145 5.33 0.38 -7.74
C LYS A 145 4.25 -0.68 -7.95
N ILE A 146 2.97 -0.32 -7.90
CA ILE A 146 1.85 -1.25 -8.11
C ILE A 146 1.85 -1.76 -9.56
N LEU A 147 2.00 -0.88 -10.54
CA LEU A 147 2.08 -1.24 -11.95
C LEU A 147 3.26 -2.18 -12.24
N LYS A 148 4.42 -1.95 -11.61
CA LYS A 148 5.55 -2.89 -11.67
C LYS A 148 5.18 -4.26 -11.09
N ARG A 149 4.45 -4.32 -9.97
CA ARG A 149 3.98 -5.60 -9.40
C ARG A 149 3.04 -6.33 -10.34
N ILE A 150 2.12 -5.62 -10.99
CA ILE A 150 1.24 -6.18 -12.02
C ILE A 150 2.07 -6.74 -13.18
N GLY A 151 3.05 -5.98 -13.68
CA GLY A 151 3.95 -6.45 -14.74
C GLY A 151 4.70 -7.72 -14.34
N ASN A 152 5.27 -7.78 -13.13
CA ASN A 152 5.95 -8.97 -12.63
C ASN A 152 5.02 -10.19 -12.57
N LEU A 153 3.77 -9.98 -12.16
CA LEU A 153 2.76 -11.03 -12.08
C LEU A 153 2.38 -11.52 -13.48
N GLN A 154 2.20 -10.61 -14.43
CA GLN A 154 1.92 -10.93 -15.83
C GLN A 154 3.09 -11.70 -16.47
N THR A 155 4.34 -11.33 -16.18
CA THR A 155 5.52 -12.11 -16.60
C THR A 155 5.44 -13.55 -16.06
N LYS A 156 5.12 -13.74 -14.78
CA LYS A 156 4.94 -15.10 -14.19
C LYS A 156 3.80 -15.89 -14.84
N LEU A 157 2.79 -15.20 -15.37
CA LEU A 157 1.65 -15.79 -16.08
C LEU A 157 1.90 -15.96 -17.59
N SER A 158 3.12 -15.72 -18.08
CA SER A 158 3.48 -15.75 -19.51
C SER A 158 2.67 -14.75 -20.37
N GLN A 159 2.21 -13.66 -19.76
CA GLN A 159 1.46 -12.58 -20.39
C GLN A 159 2.41 -11.42 -20.77
N THR A 160 3.38 -11.72 -21.62
CA THR A 160 4.51 -10.81 -21.91
C THR A 160 4.07 -9.44 -22.45
N GLU A 161 3.11 -9.41 -23.38
CA GLU A 161 2.62 -8.14 -23.94
C GLU A 161 1.96 -7.25 -22.87
N GLN A 162 1.16 -7.85 -21.99
CA GLN A 162 0.54 -7.12 -20.89
C GLN A 162 1.59 -6.67 -19.88
N ALA A 163 2.59 -7.50 -19.59
CA ALA A 163 3.69 -7.16 -18.69
C ALA A 163 4.46 -5.93 -19.16
N ILE A 164 4.83 -5.88 -20.45
CA ILE A 164 5.51 -4.74 -21.07
C ILE A 164 4.67 -3.46 -20.93
N LYS A 165 3.36 -3.52 -21.20
CA LYS A 165 2.46 -2.36 -21.02
C LYS A 165 2.44 -1.88 -19.57
N SER A 166 2.35 -2.80 -18.61
CA SER A 166 2.37 -2.47 -17.18
C SER A 166 3.70 -1.86 -16.74
N TYR A 167 4.83 -2.37 -17.24
CA TYR A 167 6.15 -1.80 -16.97
C TYR A 167 6.32 -0.41 -17.59
N GLN A 168 5.86 -0.19 -18.83
CA GLN A 168 5.89 1.13 -19.47
C GLN A 168 5.04 2.15 -18.68
N ALA A 169 3.85 1.75 -18.25
CA ALA A 169 3.02 2.59 -17.39
C ALA A 169 3.70 2.90 -16.05
N ALA A 170 4.34 1.90 -15.42
CA ALA A 170 5.11 2.10 -14.20
C ALA A 170 6.27 3.09 -14.39
N LEU A 171 6.98 3.00 -15.51
CA LEU A 171 8.08 3.90 -15.86
C LEU A 171 7.58 5.34 -16.04
N ALA A 172 6.44 5.53 -16.70
CA ALA A 172 5.83 6.85 -16.87
C ALA A 172 5.50 7.51 -15.51
N GLU A 173 4.95 6.75 -14.56
CA GLU A 173 4.66 7.25 -13.20
C GLU A 173 5.94 7.63 -12.44
N PHE A 174 7.02 6.86 -12.57
CA PHE A 174 8.31 7.24 -11.96
C PHE A 174 8.93 8.47 -12.61
N ASN A 175 8.84 8.60 -13.94
CA ASN A 175 9.30 9.79 -14.65
C ASN A 175 8.52 11.03 -14.20
N ARG A 176 7.18 10.94 -14.10
CA ARG A 176 6.36 12.05 -13.59
C ARG A 176 6.75 12.44 -12.17
N SER A 177 7.07 11.46 -11.33
CA SER A 177 7.54 11.72 -9.97
C SER A 177 8.92 12.42 -9.93
N LEU A 178 9.81 12.12 -10.88
CA LEU A 178 11.12 12.78 -11.03
C LEU A 178 11.02 14.17 -11.68
N GLU A 179 10.03 14.42 -12.53
CA GLU A 179 9.75 15.78 -13.03
C GLU A 179 9.44 16.74 -11.86
N ILE A 180 8.69 16.25 -10.86
CA ILE A 180 8.31 17.03 -9.68
C ILE A 180 9.44 17.08 -8.65
N ALA A 181 10.19 15.99 -8.47
CA ALA A 181 11.32 15.90 -7.54
C ALA A 181 12.58 15.30 -8.20
N PRO A 182 13.34 16.12 -8.96
CA PRO A 182 14.47 15.65 -9.75
C PRO A 182 15.59 14.99 -8.94
N ASP A 183 15.80 15.46 -7.71
CA ASP A 183 16.88 15.01 -6.82
C ASP A 183 16.55 13.74 -6.02
N ASN A 184 15.38 13.13 -6.23
CA ASN A 184 14.99 11.94 -5.50
C ASN A 184 15.68 10.68 -6.06
N GLU A 185 16.87 10.39 -5.54
CA GLU A 185 17.69 9.24 -5.94
C GLU A 185 16.95 7.90 -5.80
N ARG A 186 16.07 7.76 -4.79
CA ARG A 186 15.30 6.52 -4.61
C ARG A 186 14.38 6.25 -5.79
N ILE A 187 13.74 7.29 -6.32
CA ILE A 187 12.86 7.17 -7.49
C ILE A 187 13.70 6.92 -8.74
N ARG A 188 14.81 7.65 -8.90
CA ARG A 188 15.74 7.49 -10.03
C ARG A 188 16.22 6.03 -10.13
N ASN A 189 16.66 5.46 -9.02
CA ASN A 189 17.08 4.05 -8.95
C ASN A 189 15.95 3.07 -9.30
N LEU A 190 14.70 3.35 -8.93
CA LEU A 190 13.55 2.51 -9.29
C LEU A 190 13.23 2.59 -10.78
N ARG A 191 13.29 3.80 -11.34
CA ARG A 191 13.08 4.11 -12.76
C ARG A 191 14.15 3.43 -13.61
N ASP A 192 15.43 3.59 -13.26
CA ASP A 192 16.56 3.06 -14.01
C ASP A 192 16.53 1.52 -14.06
N LYS A 193 16.30 0.86 -12.92
CA LYS A 193 16.15 -0.60 -12.86
C LYS A 193 14.96 -1.12 -13.68
N LEU A 194 13.90 -0.32 -13.79
CA LEU A 194 12.74 -0.69 -14.59
C LEU A 194 12.99 -0.47 -16.08
N GLN A 195 13.76 0.56 -16.44
CA GLN A 195 14.21 0.79 -17.81
C GLN A 195 15.11 -0.35 -18.29
N GLU A 196 16.08 -0.75 -17.48
CA GLU A 196 16.97 -1.89 -17.77
C GLU A 196 16.15 -3.18 -17.99
N LEU A 197 15.21 -3.48 -17.09
CA LEU A 197 14.29 -4.61 -17.25
C LEU A 197 13.49 -4.55 -18.56
N LEU A 198 13.06 -3.36 -18.98
CA LEU A 198 12.33 -3.16 -20.23
C LEU A 198 13.21 -3.32 -21.46
N ASP A 199 14.49 -3.00 -21.36
CA ASP A 199 15.45 -3.16 -22.44
C ASP A 199 15.75 -4.65 -22.71
N ASP A 200 15.65 -5.52 -21.69
CA ASP A 200 15.73 -6.98 -21.83
C ASP A 200 14.54 -7.60 -22.61
N TYR A 201 13.45 -6.85 -22.80
CA TYR A 201 12.28 -7.30 -23.58
C TYR A 201 12.35 -6.91 -25.06
N LYS A 202 13.41 -6.22 -25.51
CA LYS A 202 13.64 -5.82 -26.91
C LYS A 202 14.40 -6.88 -27.69
#